data_AF-A0A174P0Y6-F1
#
_entry.id   AF-A0A174P0Y6-F1
#
_cell.length_a   1.000
_cell.length_b   1.000
_cell.length_c   1.000
_cell.angle_alpha   90.00
_cell.angle_beta   90.00
_cell.angle_gamma   90.00
#
_symmetry.space_group_name_H-M   'P 1'
#
loop_
_entity.id
_entity.type
_entity.pdbx_description
1 polymer ?
#
loop_
_entity_poly.entity_id
_entity_poly.type
_entity_poly.pdbx_seq_one_letter_code
_entity_poly.pdbx_strand_id
1 'polypeptide(L)' 'MTPYITRVLAQQIVNTVKDLCGQNVNFIDCSGTIFANTAESRIGMFHEIGQQAATMQRQPDWIWN' A
#
# COMPACT_ATOMS: atom_id res chain seq x y z
N MET A 1 5.51 -19.34 5.38
CA MET A 1 5.87 -18.04 5.98
C MET A 1 5.65 -16.97 4.93
N THR A 2 4.69 -16.08 5.10
CA THR A 2 4.53 -14.88 4.28
C THR A 2 5.75 -13.98 4.53
N PRO A 3 6.46 -13.47 3.50
CA PRO A 3 7.59 -12.59 3.73
C PRO A 3 7.06 -11.27 4.30
N TYR A 4 7.30 -11.04 5.59
CA TYR A 4 6.96 -9.78 6.24
C TYR A 4 7.96 -8.72 5.78
N ILE A 5 7.55 -7.86 4.85
CA ILE A 5 8.26 -6.61 4.57
C ILE A 5 8.22 -5.77 5.85
N THR A 6 9.38 -5.35 6.33
CA THR A 6 9.47 -4.49 7.52
C THR A 6 9.01 -3.06 7.20
N ARG A 7 8.61 -2.30 8.21
CA ARG A 7 8.26 -0.87 8.04
C ARG A 7 9.40 -0.06 7.44
N VAL A 8 10.64 -0.35 7.84
CA VAL A 8 11.84 0.32 7.31
C VAL A 8 11.99 0.06 5.82
N LEU A 9 11.86 -1.21 5.39
CA LEU A 9 11.96 -1.56 3.97
C LEU A 9 10.80 -0.96 3.17
N ALA A 10 9.56 -0.99 3.69
CA ALA A 10 8.41 -0.36 3.03
C ALA A 10 8.61 1.16 2.85
N GLN A 11 9.18 1.84 3.86
CA GLN A 11 9.47 3.27 3.76
C GLN A 11 10.57 3.58 2.74
N GLN A 12 11.62 2.74 2.68
CA GLN A 12 12.66 2.86 1.65
C GLN A 12 12.09 2.72 0.24
N ILE A 13 11.14 1.80 0.02
CA ILE A 13 10.48 1.61 -1.27
C ILE A 13 9.71 2.87 -1.67
N VAL A 14 8.82 3.39 -0.81
CA VAL A 14 8.00 4.57 -1.18
C VAL A 14 8.86 5.82 -1.40
N ASN A 15 9.93 6.01 -0.62
CA ASN A 15 10.87 7.11 -0.82
C ASN A 15 11.62 6.96 -2.14
N THR A 16 12.13 5.76 -2.44
CA THR A 16 12.85 5.50 -3.71
C THR A 16 11.97 5.76 -4.93
N VAL A 17 10.70 5.34 -4.91
CA VAL A 17 9.79 5.61 -6.04
C VAL A 17 9.47 7.10 -6.16
N LYS A 18 9.33 7.81 -5.04
CA LYS A 18 9.18 9.27 -5.05
C LYS A 18 10.38 9.96 -5.69
N ASP A 19 11.59 9.53 -5.34
CA ASP A 19 12.83 10.11 -5.86
C ASP A 19 13.01 9.83 -7.36
N LEU A 20 12.63 8.64 -7.83
CA LEU A 20 12.76 8.25 -9.25
C LEU A 20 11.68 8.85 -10.15
N CYS A 21 10.43 8.92 -9.67
CA CYS A 21 9.28 9.21 -10.52
C CYS A 21 8.54 10.51 -10.14
N GLY A 22 8.91 11.15 -9.02
CA GLY A 22 8.24 12.35 -8.50
C GLY A 22 6.83 12.12 -7.94
N GLN A 23 6.30 10.90 -8.01
CA GLN A 23 4.93 10.56 -7.61
C GLN A 23 4.81 10.23 -6.13
N ASN A 24 3.70 10.63 -5.51
CA ASN A 24 3.39 10.23 -4.14
C ASN A 24 2.90 8.77 -4.13
N VAL A 25 3.47 7.96 -3.24
CA VAL A 25 3.19 6.52 -3.17
C VAL A 25 2.78 6.12 -1.75
N ASN A 26 1.82 5.19 -1.68
CA ASN A 26 1.33 4.62 -0.44
C ASN A 26 1.64 3.11 -0.44
N PHE A 27 2.21 2.57 0.63
CA PHE A 27 2.23 1.14 0.88
C PHE A 27 1.10 0.83 1.87
N ILE A 28 0.11 0.05 1.44
CA ILE A 28 -1.13 -0.20 2.19
C ILE A 28 -1.27 -1.71 2.43
N ASP A 29 -1.55 -2.11 3.67
CA ASP A 29 -1.84 -3.51 3.97
C ASP A 29 -3.32 -3.87 3.66
N CYS A 30 -3.66 -5.16 3.70
CA CYS A 30 -5.02 -5.61 3.38
C CYS A 30 -6.09 -5.15 4.38
N SER A 31 -5.73 -4.61 5.55
CA SER A 31 -6.71 -4.00 6.46
C SER A 31 -7.14 -2.61 5.98
N GLY A 32 -6.39 -2.02 5.05
CA GLY A 32 -6.56 -0.63 4.61
C GLY A 32 -5.63 0.35 5.34
N THR A 33 -4.75 -0.13 6.21
CA THR A 33 -3.85 0.73 6.98
C THR A 33 -2.66 1.14 6.12
N ILE A 34 -2.36 2.44 6.10
CA ILE A 34 -1.16 2.96 5.44
C ILE A 34 0.07 2.56 6.27
N PHE A 35 0.83 1.60 5.74
CA PHE A 35 2.01 1.03 6.38
C PHE A 35 3.28 1.87 6.15
N ALA A 36 3.40 2.49 4.96
CA ALA A 36 4.43 3.48 4.61
C ALA A 36 3.88 4.54 3.64
N ASN A 37 4.41 5.75 3.69
CA ASN A 37 3.91 6.87 2.89
C ASN A 37 5.00 7.90 2.61
N THR A 38 4.94 8.55 1.43
CA THR A 38 5.78 9.71 1.12
C THR A 38 5.40 10.96 1.92
N ALA A 39 4.18 11.02 2.48
CA ALA A 39 3.72 11.97 3.47
C ALA A 39 3.60 11.27 4.83
N GLU A 40 4.64 11.36 5.66
CA GLU A 40 4.77 10.60 6.91
C GLU A 40 3.57 10.78 7.87
N SER A 41 2.94 11.94 7.85
CA SER A 41 1.75 12.24 8.67
C SER A 41 0.55 11.32 8.41
N ARG A 42 0.55 10.60 7.28
CA ARG A 42 -0.50 9.67 6.89
C ARG A 42 -0.25 8.23 7.36
N ILE A 43 0.94 7.92 7.85
CA ILE A 43 1.28 6.56 8.30
C ILE A 43 0.38 6.17 9.47
N GLY A 44 -0.25 4.99 9.39
CA GLY A 44 -1.21 4.49 10.38
C GLY A 44 -2.65 4.96 10.15
N MET A 45 -2.91 5.88 9.21
CA MET A 45 -4.28 6.24 8.84
C MET A 45 -4.94 5.13 8.02
N PHE A 46 -6.27 5.04 8.15
CA PHE A 46 -7.10 4.17 7.32
C PHE A 46 -7.31 4.78 5.94
N HIS A 47 -7.19 3.95 4.90
CA HIS A 47 -7.44 4.32 3.51
C HIS A 47 -8.53 3.43 2.91
N GLU A 48 -9.78 3.90 2.95
CA GLU A 48 -10.96 3.12 2.53
C GLU A 48 -10.82 2.52 1.13
N ILE A 49 -10.48 3.33 0.12
CA ILE A 49 -10.30 2.85 -1.26
C ILE A 49 -9.13 1.85 -1.38
N GLY A 50 -8.11 1.98 -0.53
CA GLY A 50 -6.97 1.06 -0.51
C GLY A 50 -7.39 -0.32 0.02
N GLN A 51 -8.23 -0.35 1.05
CA GLN A 51 -8.84 -1.59 1.55
C GLN A 51 -9.74 -2.23 0.49
N GLN A 52 -10.61 -1.45 -0.14
CA GLN A 52 -11.50 -1.94 -1.19
C GLN A 52 -10.69 -2.58 -2.32
N ALA A 53 -9.66 -1.91 -2.84
CA ALA A 53 -8.79 -2.46 -3.88
C ALA A 53 -8.10 -3.77 -3.44
N ALA A 54 -7.55 -3.82 -2.21
CA ALA A 54 -6.87 -5.00 -1.67
C ALA A 54 -7.82 -6.20 -1.43
N THR A 55 -9.11 -5.94 -1.24
CA THR A 55 -10.15 -6.97 -1.04
C THR A 55 -10.83 -7.36 -2.34
N MET A 56 -10.95 -6.45 -3.31
CA MET A 56 -11.49 -6.72 -4.65
C MET A 56 -10.61 -7.69 -5.43
N GLN A 57 -9.28 -7.63 -5.30
CA GLN A 57 -8.37 -8.63 -5.89
C GLN A 57 -8.53 -10.05 -5.32
N ARG A 58 -9.34 -10.25 -4.27
CA ARG A 58 -9.72 -11.59 -3.78
C ARG A 58 -11.02 -12.11 -4.40
N GLN A 59 -11.71 -11.32 -5.22
CA GLN A 59 -12.83 -11.84 -6.01
C GLN A 59 -12.25 -12.54 -7.25
N PRO A 60 -12.66 -13.79 -7.54
CA PRO A 60 -12.10 -14.53 -8.66
C PRO A 60 -12.44 -13.87 -10.00
N ASP A 61 -11.46 -13.85 -10.91
CA ASP A 61 -11.47 -13.11 -12.19
C ASP A 61 -12.64 -13.43 -13.13
N TRP A 62 -13.47 -14.44 -12.84
CA TRP A 62 -14.60 -14.84 -13.69
C TRP A 62 -15.85 -13.96 -13.57
N ILE A 63 -15.89 -13.02 -12.61
CA ILE A 63 -17.07 -12.16 -12.37
C ILE A 63 -17.07 -10.91 -13.30
N TRP A 64 -16.00 -10.68 -14.07
CA TRP A 64 -15.88 -9.53 -14.99
C TRP A 64 -16.23 -9.82 -16.46
N ASN A 65 -17.03 -10.86 -16.74
CA ASN A 65 -17.60 -11.13 -18.08
C ASN A 65 -19.11 -10.92 -18.11
#